data_AF-A0AAU4MKS4-F1
#
_entry.id   AF-A0AAU4MKS4-F1
#
_cell.length_a   1.000
_cell.length_b   1.000
_cell.length_c   1.000
_cell.angle_alpha   90.00
_cell.angle_beta   90.00
_cell.angle_gamma   90.00
#
_symmetry.space_group_name_H-M   'P 1'
#
loop_
_entity.id
_entity.type
_entity.pdbx_description
1 polymer ?
#
loop_
_entity_poly.entity_id
_entity_poly.type
_entity_poly.pdbx_seq_one_letter_code
_entity_poly.pdbx_strand_id
1 'polypeptide(L)'
;MSRPVRAALATATLTAALLPLTGVQASAATGPYKGLPSGTKTAKTLVIGVDGTRYDKLLTADAPNIKALMAGGLTATSNLYANPLAPTLSGPGWSTIATGVWPDKHGVKDNTFAGSHFDLYPDLATRLETAAPSASTLVAASWNPIADNVFNGKADLRIDESENDAKTASDAADYLANGNPDTTFLHFDQVDEAGHSYGGTSTQYAAAIHSADALVGQVVQAVRSRPTYAAEDWLIIVTTDHGHTDAGGHGGNSAVERQTFQVVDGAGYAAGSTRFDVKPVDVAPTVLKHEGVAIDPAWQLDGKPIDEIVPDAFDALRPALQTRVDETGIPAATKGWTHTPPSGWSIDNSRMPTGGVTEWRGWAFATDEFWTASQLGQSRETNVRARNVFAVADSDEWDDKSHGAGQFDSTLISPAFPVSGTRATVSFANDYKVDGPQTGDLYIVFGSGAPQLVKSYRSDLNSFEKIAVTVPAGATTAQLQFRYTGTNSAFWTVDQVSVTS
;
A
#
# COMPACT_ATOMS: atom_id res chain seq x y z
N MET A 1 -61.96 -5.75 -69.23
CA MET A 1 -61.94 -6.04 -67.78
C MET A 1 -61.20 -7.34 -67.56
N SER A 2 -60.10 -7.25 -66.84
CA SER A 2 -58.91 -8.09 -66.90
C SER A 2 -59.07 -9.36 -66.04
N ARG A 3 -58.74 -10.53 -66.61
CA ARG A 3 -58.55 -11.79 -65.89
C ARG A 3 -57.07 -11.94 -65.50
N PRO A 4 -56.72 -12.36 -64.27
CA PRO A 4 -55.33 -12.47 -63.86
C PRO A 4 -54.71 -13.80 -64.32
N VAL A 5 -53.49 -13.71 -64.83
CA VAL A 5 -52.60 -14.83 -65.16
C VAL A 5 -51.73 -15.14 -63.95
N ARG A 6 -51.65 -16.42 -63.57
CA ARG A 6 -50.77 -16.96 -62.53
C ARG A 6 -49.32 -16.96 -63.03
N ALA A 7 -48.39 -16.38 -62.27
CA ALA A 7 -46.96 -16.55 -62.46
C ALA A 7 -46.40 -17.45 -61.34
N ALA A 8 -45.78 -18.56 -61.73
CA ALA A 8 -45.03 -19.44 -60.85
C ALA A 8 -43.62 -18.86 -60.63
N LEU A 9 -43.21 -18.69 -59.38
CA LEU A 9 -41.82 -18.39 -59.03
C LEU A 9 -41.03 -19.69 -58.91
N ALA A 10 -39.96 -19.81 -59.68
CA ALA A 10 -38.91 -20.80 -59.49
C ALA A 10 -37.86 -20.24 -58.53
N THR A 11 -37.67 -20.88 -57.38
CA THR A 11 -36.58 -20.60 -56.43
C THR A 11 -35.31 -21.32 -56.88
N ALA A 12 -34.28 -20.57 -57.26
CA ALA A 12 -32.93 -21.07 -57.46
C ALA A 12 -32.18 -21.09 -56.12
N THR A 13 -31.78 -22.26 -55.65
CA THR A 13 -30.90 -22.43 -54.48
C THR A 13 -29.44 -22.31 -54.90
N LEU A 14 -28.75 -21.24 -54.50
CA LEU A 14 -27.29 -21.16 -54.53
C LEU A 14 -26.73 -21.95 -53.33
N THR A 15 -26.12 -23.10 -53.58
CA THR A 15 -25.24 -23.75 -52.60
C THR A 15 -23.87 -23.07 -52.62
N ALA A 16 -23.60 -22.24 -51.62
CA ALA A 16 -22.26 -21.74 -51.34
C ALA A 16 -21.43 -22.86 -50.70
N ALA A 17 -20.36 -23.28 -51.36
CA ALA A 17 -19.39 -24.20 -50.80
C ALA A 17 -18.60 -23.50 -49.68
N LEU A 18 -18.80 -23.91 -48.43
CA LEU A 18 -17.94 -23.54 -47.32
C LEU A 18 -16.59 -24.25 -47.48
N LEU A 19 -15.57 -23.50 -47.89
CA LEU A 19 -14.18 -23.88 -47.69
C LEU A 19 -13.87 -23.78 -46.19
N PRO A 20 -13.23 -24.79 -45.57
CA PRO A 20 -12.79 -24.66 -44.20
C PRO A 20 -11.71 -23.57 -44.14
N LEU A 21 -11.97 -22.50 -43.37
CA LEU A 21 -10.94 -21.59 -42.90
C LEU A 21 -10.03 -22.41 -41.99
N THR A 22 -8.91 -22.88 -42.53
CA THR A 22 -7.80 -23.40 -41.73
C THR A 22 -7.32 -22.24 -40.85
N GLY A 23 -7.73 -22.26 -39.59
CA GLY A 23 -7.17 -21.36 -38.60
C GLY A 23 -5.65 -21.51 -38.61
N VAL A 24 -4.94 -20.42 -38.88
CA VAL A 24 -3.51 -20.34 -38.62
C VAL A 24 -3.40 -20.43 -37.09
N GLN A 25 -3.14 -21.62 -36.57
CA GLN A 25 -2.58 -21.74 -35.22
C GLN A 25 -1.21 -21.07 -35.30
N ALA A 26 -1.12 -19.86 -34.75
CA ALA A 26 0.16 -19.26 -34.46
C ALA A 26 0.89 -20.23 -33.52
N SER A 27 1.88 -20.93 -34.05
CA SER A 27 2.84 -21.66 -33.23
C SER A 27 3.55 -20.61 -32.38
N ALA A 28 3.18 -20.51 -31.09
CA ALA A 28 3.99 -19.80 -30.13
C ALA A 28 5.43 -20.33 -30.25
N ALA A 29 6.40 -19.45 -30.43
CA ALA A 29 7.80 -19.85 -30.48
C ALA A 29 8.12 -20.54 -29.15
N THR A 30 8.45 -21.84 -29.20
CA THR A 30 8.65 -22.68 -28.01
C THR A 30 10.04 -22.50 -27.37
N GLY A 31 10.67 -21.34 -27.56
CA GLY A 31 12.03 -21.04 -27.09
C GLY A 31 12.11 -19.66 -26.46
N PRO A 32 13.18 -19.37 -25.71
CA PRO A 32 13.33 -18.10 -25.02
C PRO A 32 13.40 -16.95 -26.03
N TYR A 33 12.64 -15.88 -25.77
CA TYR A 33 12.67 -14.66 -26.57
C TYR A 33 13.73 -13.74 -26.00
N LYS A 34 14.83 -13.52 -26.75
CA LYS A 34 15.96 -12.68 -26.32
C LYS A 34 16.48 -12.98 -24.90
N GLY A 35 16.42 -14.25 -24.49
CA GLY A 35 16.88 -14.71 -23.17
C GLY A 35 15.78 -14.88 -22.13
N LEU A 36 14.59 -14.29 -22.33
CA LEU A 36 13.45 -14.49 -21.44
C LEU A 36 12.75 -15.83 -21.79
N PRO A 37 12.58 -16.77 -20.84
CA PRO A 37 11.77 -17.95 -21.07
C PRO A 37 10.31 -17.56 -21.33
N SER A 38 9.58 -18.33 -22.13
CA SER A 38 8.17 -18.02 -22.37
C SER A 38 7.33 -18.38 -21.16
N GLY A 39 6.53 -17.44 -20.68
CA GLY A 39 5.62 -17.63 -19.56
C GLY A 39 4.53 -18.64 -19.85
N THR A 40 4.06 -19.30 -18.80
CA THR A 40 3.12 -20.42 -18.88
C THR A 40 1.80 -20.14 -18.17
N LYS A 41 1.68 -19.00 -17.49
CA LYS A 41 0.52 -18.67 -16.66
C LYS A 41 -0.53 -17.90 -17.44
N THR A 42 -1.79 -18.14 -17.05
CA THR A 42 -2.94 -17.32 -17.42
C THR A 42 -3.00 -16.04 -16.60
N ALA A 43 -2.74 -16.13 -15.29
CA ALA A 43 -2.63 -14.97 -14.42
C ALA A 43 -1.27 -14.31 -14.64
N LYS A 44 -1.29 -13.06 -15.07
CA LYS A 44 -0.10 -12.28 -15.44
C LYS A 44 -0.09 -10.93 -14.73
N THR A 45 1.10 -10.41 -14.45
CA THR A 45 1.26 -9.17 -13.70
C THR A 45 2.18 -8.17 -14.41
N LEU A 46 1.80 -6.89 -14.32
CA LEU A 46 2.62 -5.76 -14.73
C LEU A 46 2.64 -4.74 -13.59
N VAL A 47 3.78 -4.60 -12.93
CA VAL A 47 4.01 -3.56 -11.92
C VAL A 47 4.85 -2.47 -12.55
N ILE A 48 4.36 -1.24 -12.56
CA ILE A 48 5.03 -0.07 -13.11
C ILE A 48 5.32 0.92 -11.98
N GLY A 49 6.60 1.13 -11.71
CA GLY A 49 7.10 2.18 -10.85
C GLY A 49 7.38 3.45 -11.63
N VAL A 50 6.85 4.59 -11.16
CA VAL A 50 7.24 5.92 -11.64
C VAL A 50 7.88 6.66 -10.47
N ASP A 51 9.20 6.75 -10.49
CA ASP A 51 10.03 7.24 -9.38
C ASP A 51 9.69 8.69 -9.00
N GLY A 52 9.78 9.00 -7.71
CA GLY A 52 9.62 10.35 -7.17
C GLY A 52 8.31 11.06 -7.54
N THR A 53 7.25 10.33 -7.93
CA THR A 53 6.02 10.91 -8.48
C THR A 53 5.05 11.31 -7.38
N ARG A 54 4.86 12.61 -7.19
CA ARG A 54 3.87 13.12 -6.24
C ARG A 54 2.45 12.88 -6.71
N TYR A 55 1.63 12.28 -5.85
CA TYR A 55 0.22 12.03 -6.14
C TYR A 55 -0.58 13.31 -6.43
N ASP A 56 -0.37 14.39 -5.66
CA ASP A 56 -1.05 15.67 -5.89
C ASP A 56 -0.76 16.25 -7.29
N LYS A 57 0.46 16.03 -7.79
CA LYS A 57 0.87 16.49 -9.13
C LYS A 57 0.33 15.60 -10.23
N LEU A 58 0.36 14.29 -10.05
CA LEU A 58 -0.26 13.32 -10.97
C LEU A 58 -1.74 13.66 -11.23
N LEU A 59 -2.51 14.01 -10.18
CA LEU A 59 -3.92 14.38 -10.32
C LEU A 59 -4.11 15.61 -11.23
N THR A 60 -3.21 16.59 -11.16
CA THR A 60 -3.30 17.83 -11.94
C THR A 60 -2.62 17.77 -13.31
N ALA A 61 -1.72 16.81 -13.52
CA ALA A 61 -0.97 16.65 -14.77
C ALA A 61 -1.84 16.14 -15.93
N ASP A 62 -1.38 16.35 -17.16
CA ASP A 62 -1.95 15.70 -18.34
C ASP A 62 -1.46 14.25 -18.42
N ALA A 63 -2.12 13.36 -17.67
CA ALA A 63 -1.77 11.95 -17.52
C ALA A 63 -2.97 11.03 -17.84
N PRO A 64 -3.46 11.01 -19.10
CA PRO A 64 -4.67 10.28 -19.47
C PRO A 64 -4.58 8.76 -19.31
N ASN A 65 -3.41 8.14 -19.42
CA ASN A 65 -3.27 6.69 -19.37
C ASN A 65 -3.34 6.16 -17.94
N ILE A 66 -2.60 6.75 -17.01
CA ILE A 66 -2.67 6.45 -15.58
C ILE A 66 -4.06 6.80 -15.05
N LYS A 67 -4.65 7.94 -15.45
CA LYS A 67 -6.02 8.29 -15.07
C LYS A 67 -7.06 7.31 -15.60
N ALA A 68 -6.84 6.70 -16.77
CA ALA A 68 -7.70 5.63 -17.26
C ALA A 68 -7.60 4.36 -16.41
N LEU A 69 -6.41 4.00 -15.92
CA LEU A 69 -6.24 2.91 -14.94
C LEU A 69 -6.91 3.23 -13.60
N MET A 70 -6.79 4.47 -13.12
CA MET A 70 -7.50 4.93 -11.90
C MET A 70 -9.02 4.83 -12.05
N ALA A 71 -9.55 5.15 -13.24
CA ALA A 71 -10.98 5.06 -13.53
C ALA A 71 -11.46 3.61 -13.76
N GLY A 72 -10.60 2.75 -14.31
CA GLY A 72 -10.87 1.33 -14.56
C GLY A 72 -10.75 0.45 -13.32
N GLY A 73 -9.94 0.86 -12.36
CA GLY A 73 -9.62 0.09 -11.17
C GLY A 73 -9.70 0.88 -9.89
N LEU A 74 -8.81 0.55 -8.97
CA LEU A 74 -8.74 1.06 -7.61
C LEU A 74 -7.56 2.02 -7.45
N THR A 75 -7.78 3.16 -6.80
CA THR A 75 -6.71 4.06 -6.40
C THR A 75 -6.58 4.09 -4.89
N ALA A 76 -5.36 3.99 -4.37
CA ALA A 76 -5.08 4.24 -2.97
C ALA A 76 -3.93 5.21 -2.79
N THR A 77 -4.03 6.03 -1.74
CA THR A 77 -2.91 6.83 -1.24
C THR A 77 -2.40 6.22 0.04
N SER A 78 -1.08 6.20 0.20
CA SER A 78 -0.40 5.77 1.41
C SER A 78 0.63 6.81 1.84
N ASN A 79 1.10 6.72 3.07
CA ASN A 79 2.26 7.46 3.54
C ASN A 79 3.41 6.49 3.81
N LEU A 80 4.61 6.91 3.44
CA LEU A 80 5.86 6.22 3.70
C LEU A 80 6.30 6.47 5.15
N TYR A 81 7.26 5.66 5.60
CA TYR A 81 8.02 5.89 6.82
C TYR A 81 8.83 7.19 6.75
N ALA A 82 9.46 7.51 7.88
CA ALA A 82 10.49 8.53 8.01
C ALA A 82 11.66 8.00 8.86
N ASN A 83 12.67 8.85 9.07
CA ASN A 83 13.73 8.57 10.04
C ASN A 83 13.13 8.30 11.44
N PRO A 84 13.63 7.30 12.19
CA PRO A 84 14.84 6.52 11.95
C PRO A 84 14.63 5.21 11.15
N LEU A 85 13.42 4.92 10.65
CA LEU A 85 13.21 3.71 9.84
C LEU A 85 14.04 3.79 8.57
N ALA A 86 13.84 4.82 7.76
CA ALA A 86 14.69 5.23 6.65
C ALA A 86 14.26 6.64 6.19
N PRO A 87 15.14 7.41 5.55
CA PRO A 87 14.72 8.55 4.75
C PRO A 87 13.85 8.10 3.57
N THR A 88 13.04 9.01 3.01
CA THR A 88 12.23 8.78 1.81
C THR A 88 13.11 8.75 0.55
N LEU A 89 13.98 7.74 0.42
CA LEU A 89 14.88 7.53 -0.71
C LEU A 89 14.47 6.29 -1.51
N SER A 90 14.94 6.21 -2.76
CA SER A 90 14.53 5.17 -3.71
C SER A 90 14.95 3.77 -3.30
N GLY A 91 16.18 3.59 -2.79
CA GLY A 91 16.65 2.28 -2.30
C GLY A 91 15.70 1.66 -1.28
N PRO A 92 15.41 2.34 -0.15
CA PRO A 92 14.41 1.90 0.82
C PRO A 92 13.01 1.70 0.22
N GLY A 93 12.53 2.66 -0.60
CA GLY A 93 11.18 2.66 -1.13
C GLY A 93 10.91 1.48 -2.08
N TRP A 94 11.79 1.28 -3.06
CA TRP A 94 11.70 0.13 -3.97
C TRP A 94 11.91 -1.21 -3.27
N SER A 95 12.80 -1.26 -2.27
CA SER A 95 12.96 -2.47 -1.44
C SER A 95 11.67 -2.81 -0.70
N THR A 96 10.95 -1.81 -0.18
CA THR A 96 9.66 -2.00 0.50
C THR A 96 8.62 -2.61 -0.45
N ILE A 97 8.51 -2.06 -1.66
CA ILE A 97 7.58 -2.52 -2.71
C ILE A 97 7.92 -3.94 -3.17
N ALA A 98 9.20 -4.22 -3.42
CA ALA A 98 9.65 -5.49 -3.99
C ALA A 98 9.59 -6.65 -2.97
N THR A 99 9.85 -6.38 -1.69
CA THR A 99 9.96 -7.42 -0.65
C THR A 99 8.69 -7.61 0.16
N GLY A 100 7.81 -6.60 0.21
CA GLY A 100 6.57 -6.62 1.00
C GLY A 100 6.78 -6.45 2.52
N VAL A 101 7.93 -5.91 2.93
CA VAL A 101 8.25 -5.58 4.32
C VAL A 101 8.79 -4.16 4.44
N TRP A 102 8.81 -3.60 5.66
CA TRP A 102 9.33 -2.25 5.92
C TRP A 102 10.86 -2.23 6.15
N PRO A 103 11.51 -1.04 6.19
CA PRO A 103 12.97 -0.90 6.35
C PRO A 103 13.56 -1.46 7.64
N ASP A 104 12.76 -1.66 8.68
CA ASP A 104 13.18 -2.35 9.91
C ASP A 104 13.37 -3.86 9.69
N LYS A 105 12.79 -4.45 8.64
CA LYS A 105 12.98 -5.84 8.23
C LYS A 105 13.97 -6.01 7.09
N HIS A 106 13.76 -5.36 5.94
CA HIS A 106 14.66 -5.55 4.77
C HIS A 106 16.02 -4.86 4.94
N GLY A 107 16.19 -3.98 5.94
CA GLY A 107 17.50 -3.43 6.34
C GLY A 107 18.05 -2.31 5.46
N VAL A 108 17.42 -1.99 4.32
CA VAL A 108 17.88 -0.94 3.39
C VAL A 108 17.53 0.45 3.95
N LYS A 109 18.56 1.27 4.19
CA LYS A 109 18.44 2.62 4.78
C LYS A 109 18.76 3.75 3.81
N ASP A 110 19.40 3.45 2.69
CA ASP A 110 19.79 4.42 1.67
C ASP A 110 20.05 3.71 0.33
N ASN A 111 20.49 4.47 -0.67
CA ASN A 111 20.76 3.98 -2.03
C ASN A 111 22.08 3.18 -2.14
N THR A 112 22.79 2.91 -1.04
CA THR A 112 23.95 2.00 -1.03
C THR A 112 23.56 0.54 -0.88
N PHE A 113 22.33 0.27 -0.40
CA PHE A 113 21.82 -1.07 -0.08
C PHE A 113 22.67 -1.86 0.94
N ALA A 114 23.61 -1.19 1.60
CA ALA A 114 24.46 -1.80 2.62
C ALA A 114 23.62 -2.23 3.83
N GLY A 115 23.86 -3.45 4.32
CA GLY A 115 23.09 -4.02 5.43
C GLY A 115 21.70 -4.53 5.04
N SER A 116 21.41 -4.67 3.74
CA SER A 116 20.19 -5.33 3.28
C SER A 116 20.09 -6.77 3.80
N HIS A 117 18.85 -7.19 4.05
CA HIS A 117 18.49 -8.54 4.49
C HIS A 117 17.70 -9.27 3.40
N PHE A 118 18.07 -9.09 2.12
CA PHE A 118 17.36 -9.70 0.98
C PHE A 118 17.45 -11.24 0.96
N ASP A 119 18.40 -11.83 1.68
CA ASP A 119 18.46 -13.27 1.94
C ASP A 119 17.30 -13.75 2.82
N LEU A 120 16.86 -12.92 3.78
CA LEU A 120 15.72 -13.19 4.66
C LEU A 120 14.39 -12.73 4.05
N TYR A 121 14.42 -11.61 3.33
CA TYR A 121 13.27 -10.97 2.69
C TYR A 121 13.54 -10.77 1.19
N PRO A 122 13.53 -11.85 0.39
CA PRO A 122 13.76 -11.75 -1.04
C PRO A 122 12.62 -11.01 -1.75
N ASP A 123 12.98 -10.43 -2.91
CA ASP A 123 12.06 -9.75 -3.80
C ASP A 123 10.97 -10.69 -4.38
N LEU A 124 9.90 -10.10 -4.90
CA LEU A 124 8.75 -10.84 -5.42
C LEU A 124 9.12 -11.76 -6.58
N ALA A 125 10.07 -11.40 -7.46
CA ALA A 125 10.44 -12.26 -8.59
C ALA A 125 11.19 -13.49 -8.08
N THR A 126 12.09 -13.31 -7.12
CA THR A 126 12.77 -14.41 -6.43
C THR A 126 11.78 -15.36 -5.75
N ARG A 127 10.71 -14.83 -5.16
CA ARG A 127 9.65 -15.64 -4.54
C ARG A 127 8.84 -16.41 -5.58
N LEU A 128 8.45 -15.76 -6.68
CA LEU A 128 7.74 -16.39 -7.80
C LEU A 128 8.56 -17.55 -8.39
N GLU A 129 9.83 -17.32 -8.71
CA GLU A 129 10.72 -18.33 -9.27
C GLU A 129 11.05 -19.47 -8.29
N THR A 130 11.05 -19.17 -6.99
CA THR A 130 11.23 -20.21 -5.97
C THR A 130 9.99 -21.09 -5.85
N ALA A 131 8.79 -20.52 -5.96
CA ALA A 131 7.54 -21.27 -5.87
C ALA A 131 7.20 -22.02 -7.17
N ALA A 132 7.52 -21.44 -8.32
CA ALA A 132 7.24 -21.98 -9.64
C ALA A 132 8.40 -21.67 -10.60
N PRO A 133 9.44 -22.53 -10.70
CA PRO A 133 10.60 -22.31 -11.57
C PRO A 133 10.32 -22.32 -13.09
N SER A 134 9.05 -22.44 -13.48
CA SER A 134 8.57 -22.32 -14.86
C SER A 134 7.84 -20.99 -15.10
N ALA A 135 7.85 -20.09 -14.10
CA ALA A 135 7.45 -18.72 -14.29
C ALA A 135 8.41 -18.04 -15.28
N SER A 136 7.97 -16.91 -15.82
CA SER A 136 8.80 -16.05 -16.65
C SER A 136 8.79 -14.66 -16.05
N THR A 137 9.89 -14.29 -15.42
CA THR A 137 10.01 -13.03 -14.67
C THR A 137 10.93 -12.04 -15.38
N LEU A 138 10.34 -10.90 -15.80
CA LEU A 138 11.06 -9.79 -16.41
C LEU A 138 11.17 -8.63 -15.41
N VAL A 139 12.37 -8.09 -15.26
CA VAL A 139 12.62 -6.80 -14.61
C VAL A 139 13.25 -5.87 -15.62
N ALA A 140 12.64 -4.72 -15.87
CA ALA A 140 13.17 -3.68 -16.75
C ALA A 140 13.20 -2.36 -16.00
N ALA A 141 14.35 -1.70 -15.96
CA ALA A 141 14.50 -0.47 -15.20
C ALA A 141 15.40 0.54 -15.91
N SER A 142 15.07 1.82 -15.75
CA SER A 142 15.96 2.92 -16.12
C SER A 142 16.90 3.31 -14.98
N TRP A 143 16.60 2.99 -13.71
CA TRP A 143 17.58 3.11 -12.62
C TRP A 143 18.25 1.76 -12.32
N ASN A 144 19.55 1.64 -12.65
CA ASN A 144 20.32 0.39 -12.58
C ASN A 144 20.18 -0.38 -11.25
N PRO A 145 20.18 0.28 -10.07
CA PRO A 145 20.05 -0.42 -8.79
C PRO A 145 18.75 -1.23 -8.62
N ILE A 146 17.70 -0.98 -9.39
CA ILE A 146 16.53 -1.87 -9.41
C ILE A 146 16.93 -3.27 -9.87
N ALA A 147 17.66 -3.37 -10.98
CA ALA A 147 18.13 -4.64 -11.52
C ALA A 147 19.31 -5.22 -10.72
N ASP A 148 20.25 -4.37 -10.33
CA ASP A 148 21.50 -4.80 -9.70
C ASP A 148 21.36 -5.14 -8.22
N ASN A 149 20.47 -4.43 -7.49
CA ASN A 149 20.37 -4.52 -6.04
C ASN A 149 18.99 -5.01 -5.57
N VAL A 150 17.89 -4.38 -6.00
CA VAL A 150 16.54 -4.68 -5.48
C VAL A 150 16.07 -6.06 -5.94
N PHE A 151 16.17 -6.35 -7.24
CA PHE A 151 15.77 -7.62 -7.85
C PHE A 151 16.94 -8.56 -8.07
N ASN A 152 17.94 -8.57 -7.18
CA ASN A 152 19.23 -9.24 -7.38
C ASN A 152 19.21 -10.78 -7.30
N GLY A 153 18.07 -11.40 -6.96
CA GLY A 153 17.95 -12.84 -6.76
C GLY A 153 17.72 -13.64 -8.04
N LYS A 154 16.51 -14.17 -8.26
CA LYS A 154 16.23 -15.19 -9.29
C LYS A 154 15.48 -14.72 -10.53
N ALA A 155 15.17 -13.43 -10.69
CA ALA A 155 14.51 -12.94 -11.91
C ALA A 155 15.21 -13.46 -13.19
N ASP A 156 14.45 -14.01 -14.14
CA ASP A 156 15.00 -14.68 -15.33
C ASP A 156 15.76 -13.72 -16.23
N LEU A 157 15.18 -12.53 -16.44
CA LEU A 157 15.78 -11.49 -17.25
C LEU A 157 15.67 -10.15 -16.56
N ARG A 158 16.82 -9.46 -16.50
CA ARG A 158 16.95 -8.08 -16.05
C ARG A 158 17.45 -7.24 -17.20
N ILE A 159 16.78 -6.13 -17.44
CA ILE A 159 17.14 -5.15 -18.44
C ILE A 159 17.41 -3.85 -17.72
N ASP A 160 18.57 -3.29 -17.99
CA ASP A 160 19.02 -2.01 -17.49
C ASP A 160 19.31 -1.13 -18.71
N GLU A 161 18.58 -0.03 -18.82
CA GLU A 161 18.69 0.92 -19.92
C GLU A 161 19.30 2.26 -19.51
N SER A 162 19.89 2.33 -18.31
CA SER A 162 20.73 3.43 -17.82
C SER A 162 20.16 4.83 -18.09
N GLU A 163 19.17 5.21 -17.28
CA GLU A 163 18.50 6.52 -17.22
C GLU A 163 17.65 6.86 -18.48
N ASN A 164 17.15 5.85 -19.18
CA ASN A 164 16.34 6.04 -20.39
C ASN A 164 14.96 5.37 -20.30
N ASP A 165 13.97 6.09 -19.79
CA ASP A 165 12.59 5.59 -19.65
C ASP A 165 11.98 5.19 -21.00
N ALA A 166 12.21 5.96 -22.07
CA ALA A 166 11.65 5.68 -23.38
C ALA A 166 12.17 4.37 -23.97
N LYS A 167 13.47 4.09 -23.81
CA LYS A 167 14.09 2.83 -24.20
C LYS A 167 13.61 1.68 -23.32
N THR A 168 13.57 1.87 -22.00
CA THR A 168 13.03 0.90 -21.04
C THR A 168 11.59 0.49 -21.39
N ALA A 169 10.73 1.47 -21.69
CA ALA A 169 9.35 1.24 -22.11
C ALA A 169 9.25 0.52 -23.47
N SER A 170 10.14 0.87 -24.42
CA SER A 170 10.21 0.21 -25.73
C SER A 170 10.58 -1.26 -25.60
N ASP A 171 11.59 -1.58 -24.78
CA ASP A 171 12.02 -2.96 -24.58
C ASP A 171 10.98 -3.74 -23.79
N ALA A 172 10.43 -3.18 -22.70
CA ALA A 172 9.34 -3.81 -21.96
C ALA A 172 8.14 -4.11 -22.85
N ALA A 173 7.73 -3.17 -23.71
CA ALA A 173 6.64 -3.38 -24.67
C ALA A 173 6.95 -4.49 -25.68
N ASP A 174 8.20 -4.60 -26.15
CA ASP A 174 8.63 -5.67 -27.05
C ASP A 174 8.59 -7.05 -26.38
N TYR A 175 9.09 -7.18 -25.13
CA TYR A 175 8.98 -8.43 -24.37
C TYR A 175 7.53 -8.76 -24.02
N LEU A 176 6.71 -7.77 -23.66
CA LEU A 176 5.28 -7.99 -23.41
C LEU A 176 4.54 -8.41 -24.67
N ALA A 177 4.93 -7.94 -25.86
CA ALA A 177 4.30 -8.36 -27.11
C ALA A 177 4.79 -9.75 -27.57
N ASN A 178 6.08 -10.03 -27.44
CA ASN A 178 6.74 -11.14 -28.13
C ASN A 178 7.34 -12.20 -27.21
N GLY A 179 7.74 -11.82 -25.99
CA GLY A 179 8.39 -12.71 -25.02
C GLY A 179 7.44 -13.45 -24.08
N ASN A 180 6.20 -12.97 -23.93
CA ASN A 180 5.17 -13.60 -23.10
C ASN A 180 5.61 -13.79 -21.62
N PRO A 181 6.09 -12.75 -20.92
CA PRO A 181 6.36 -12.86 -19.48
C PRO A 181 5.09 -13.23 -18.70
N ASP A 182 5.27 -13.91 -17.57
CA ASP A 182 4.22 -14.08 -16.57
C ASP A 182 4.17 -12.85 -15.63
N THR A 183 5.34 -12.33 -15.27
CA THR A 183 5.50 -11.15 -14.40
C THR A 183 6.40 -10.14 -15.08
N THR A 184 6.04 -8.86 -15.04
CA THR A 184 6.93 -7.77 -15.43
C THR A 184 6.96 -6.71 -14.34
N PHE A 185 8.15 -6.43 -13.80
CA PHE A 185 8.41 -5.23 -13.01
C PHE A 185 9.11 -4.20 -13.92
N LEU A 186 8.53 -3.02 -14.03
CA LEU A 186 8.99 -1.93 -14.88
C LEU A 186 9.25 -0.69 -14.01
N HIS A 187 10.39 -0.03 -14.16
CA HIS A 187 10.72 1.20 -13.45
C HIS A 187 11.07 2.33 -14.43
N PHE A 188 10.60 3.55 -14.11
CA PHE A 188 10.87 4.81 -14.80
C PHE A 188 11.41 5.85 -13.82
N ASP A 189 12.47 6.55 -14.20
CA ASP A 189 13.32 7.39 -13.33
C ASP A 189 13.16 8.89 -13.61
N GLN A 190 12.76 9.28 -14.83
CA GLN A 190 12.91 10.67 -15.30
C GLN A 190 11.99 11.68 -14.58
N VAL A 191 10.94 11.21 -13.89
CA VAL A 191 10.12 12.09 -13.04
C VAL A 191 10.89 12.53 -11.82
N ASP A 192 11.61 11.62 -11.17
CA ASP A 192 12.50 11.91 -10.04
C ASP A 192 13.68 12.82 -10.47
N GLU A 193 14.32 12.50 -11.60
CA GLU A 193 15.40 13.33 -12.17
C GLU A 193 14.93 14.78 -12.40
N ALA A 194 13.74 14.96 -12.97
CA ALA A 194 13.14 16.28 -13.16
C ALA A 194 12.81 16.97 -11.83
N GLY A 195 12.38 16.21 -10.82
CA GLY A 195 12.08 16.70 -9.48
C GLY A 195 13.34 17.20 -8.77
N HIS A 196 14.45 16.48 -8.88
CA HIS A 196 15.77 16.93 -8.45
C HIS A 196 16.25 18.18 -9.17
N SER A 197 16.13 18.21 -10.50
CA SER A 197 16.71 19.26 -11.34
C SER A 197 15.93 20.58 -11.30
N TYR A 198 14.60 20.51 -11.14
CA TYR A 198 13.73 21.67 -11.33
C TYR A 198 12.72 21.90 -10.20
N GLY A 199 12.51 20.92 -9.32
CA GLY A 199 11.55 20.99 -8.21
C GLY A 199 10.18 20.39 -8.53
N GLY A 200 9.53 19.83 -7.50
CA GLY A 200 8.26 19.09 -7.61
C GLY A 200 7.03 19.94 -7.96
N THR A 201 7.17 21.28 -8.05
CA THR A 201 6.14 22.19 -8.55
C THR A 201 6.47 22.84 -9.91
N SER A 202 7.55 22.41 -10.56
CA SER A 202 7.99 23.00 -11.84
C SER A 202 7.19 22.50 -13.04
N THR A 203 7.24 23.27 -14.13
CA THR A 203 6.66 22.86 -15.43
C THR A 203 7.38 21.65 -16.02
N GLN A 204 8.68 21.49 -15.74
CA GLN A 204 9.51 20.39 -16.20
C GLN A 204 9.10 19.09 -15.52
N TYR A 205 8.87 19.13 -14.20
CA TYR A 205 8.35 18.01 -13.45
C TYR A 205 6.95 17.59 -13.95
N ALA A 206 6.06 18.54 -14.20
CA ALA A 206 4.76 18.25 -14.80
C ALA A 206 4.86 17.64 -16.21
N ALA A 207 5.82 18.10 -17.03
CA ALA A 207 6.09 17.53 -18.35
C ALA A 207 6.72 16.13 -18.28
N ALA A 208 7.54 15.87 -17.27
CA ALA A 208 8.08 14.54 -17.00
C ALA A 208 6.96 13.55 -16.63
N ILE A 209 6.02 13.94 -15.76
CA ILE A 209 4.84 13.12 -15.45
C ILE A 209 4.02 12.82 -16.72
N HIS A 210 3.79 13.82 -17.58
CA HIS A 210 3.11 13.62 -18.86
C HIS A 210 3.86 12.63 -19.77
N SER A 211 5.18 12.72 -19.81
CA SER A 211 6.02 11.84 -20.62
C SER A 211 5.99 10.41 -20.10
N ALA A 212 6.14 10.21 -18.79
CA ALA A 212 6.00 8.90 -18.13
C ALA A 212 4.60 8.30 -18.34
N ASP A 213 3.53 9.09 -18.28
CA ASP A 213 2.18 8.63 -18.58
C ASP A 213 2.04 8.09 -20.01
N ALA A 214 2.64 8.76 -21.00
CA ALA A 214 2.64 8.28 -22.38
C ALA A 214 3.36 6.92 -22.51
N LEU A 215 4.45 6.73 -21.76
CA LEU A 215 5.19 5.46 -21.70
C LEU A 215 4.38 4.36 -21.00
N VAL A 216 3.69 4.67 -19.90
CA VAL A 216 2.71 3.76 -19.28
C VAL A 216 1.66 3.34 -20.30
N GLY A 217 1.11 4.30 -21.07
CA GLY A 217 0.16 4.02 -22.15
C GLY A 217 0.70 3.06 -23.21
N GLN A 218 1.95 3.25 -23.64
CA GLN A 218 2.62 2.36 -24.59
C GLN A 218 2.70 0.91 -24.07
N VAL A 219 3.14 0.72 -22.82
CA VAL A 219 3.34 -0.60 -22.22
C VAL A 219 2.00 -1.30 -21.95
N VAL A 220 1.01 -0.57 -21.43
CA VAL A 220 -0.35 -1.09 -21.24
C VAL A 220 -1.00 -1.44 -22.58
N GLN A 221 -0.76 -0.65 -23.63
CA GLN A 221 -1.24 -0.98 -24.96
C GLN A 221 -0.57 -2.24 -25.51
N ALA A 222 0.72 -2.48 -25.23
CA ALA A 222 1.39 -3.72 -25.61
C ALA A 222 0.72 -4.94 -24.97
N VAL A 223 0.38 -4.86 -23.68
CA VAL A 223 -0.41 -5.89 -22.97
C VAL A 223 -1.77 -6.10 -23.65
N ARG A 224 -2.55 -5.04 -23.83
CA ARG A 224 -3.92 -5.12 -24.38
C ARG A 224 -3.98 -5.55 -25.84
N SER A 225 -2.88 -5.41 -26.58
CA SER A 225 -2.77 -5.80 -27.99
C SER A 225 -2.32 -7.25 -28.19
N ARG A 226 -1.99 -7.97 -27.12
CA ARG A 226 -1.59 -9.38 -27.20
C ARG A 226 -2.72 -10.21 -27.83
N PRO A 227 -2.42 -11.10 -28.79
CA PRO A 227 -3.42 -12.00 -29.37
C PRO A 227 -4.11 -12.90 -28.33
N THR A 228 -3.43 -13.17 -27.22
CA THR A 228 -3.91 -14.00 -26.11
C THR A 228 -4.57 -13.20 -24.98
N TYR A 229 -4.62 -11.86 -25.06
CA TYR A 229 -5.08 -10.99 -23.96
C TYR A 229 -6.45 -11.40 -23.41
N ALA A 230 -7.41 -11.75 -24.28
CA ALA A 230 -8.76 -12.15 -23.87
C ALA A 230 -8.83 -13.48 -23.09
N ALA A 231 -7.76 -14.28 -23.12
CA ALA A 231 -7.63 -15.52 -22.38
C ALA A 231 -6.66 -15.40 -21.19
N GLU A 232 -6.18 -14.18 -20.90
CA GLU A 232 -5.25 -13.86 -19.82
C GLU A 232 -5.98 -13.09 -18.72
N ASP A 233 -5.49 -13.22 -17.49
CA ASP A 233 -5.97 -12.49 -16.32
C ASP A 233 -4.87 -11.53 -15.84
N TRP A 234 -4.95 -10.28 -16.30
CA TRP A 234 -3.94 -9.26 -16.03
C TRP A 234 -4.25 -8.47 -14.76
N LEU A 235 -3.22 -8.34 -13.92
CA LEU A 235 -3.15 -7.36 -12.85
C LEU A 235 -2.10 -6.31 -13.20
N ILE A 236 -2.51 -5.07 -13.35
CA ILE A 236 -1.65 -3.92 -13.61
C ILE A 236 -1.61 -3.04 -12.35
N ILE A 237 -0.42 -2.77 -11.83
CA ILE A 237 -0.21 -1.88 -10.68
C ILE A 237 0.70 -0.74 -11.11
N VAL A 238 0.28 0.51 -10.91
CA VAL A 238 1.16 1.69 -11.02
C VAL A 238 1.40 2.25 -9.63
N THR A 239 2.67 2.45 -9.26
CA THR A 239 3.06 2.92 -7.93
C THR A 239 4.22 3.91 -8.02
N THR A 240 4.48 4.56 -6.89
CA THR A 240 5.69 5.34 -6.64
C THR A 240 6.26 4.95 -5.28
N ASP A 241 7.53 5.21 -5.07
CA ASP A 241 8.32 4.86 -3.90
C ASP A 241 8.48 6.04 -2.92
N HIS A 242 8.49 7.27 -3.44
CA HIS A 242 8.41 8.51 -2.66
C HIS A 242 7.89 9.69 -3.51
N GLY A 243 7.82 10.87 -2.90
CA GLY A 243 7.56 12.13 -3.60
C GLY A 243 8.74 13.10 -3.53
N HIS A 244 8.44 14.39 -3.66
CA HIS A 244 9.43 15.48 -3.72
C HIS A 244 8.95 16.72 -2.98
N THR A 245 9.88 17.51 -2.45
CA THR A 245 9.56 18.87 -2.00
C THR A 245 9.21 19.78 -3.19
N ASP A 246 8.55 20.92 -2.92
CA ASP A 246 8.22 21.89 -3.96
C ASP A 246 9.49 22.43 -4.66
N ALA A 247 10.57 22.64 -3.91
CA ALA A 247 11.84 23.15 -4.42
C ALA A 247 12.72 22.06 -5.07
N GLY A 248 12.36 20.78 -4.91
CA GLY A 248 13.14 19.64 -5.38
C GLY A 248 13.90 18.92 -4.28
N GLY A 249 14.33 17.70 -4.60
CA GLY A 249 14.91 16.79 -3.61
C GLY A 249 13.87 16.11 -2.72
N HIS A 250 14.34 15.10 -2.00
CA HIS A 250 13.57 14.22 -1.13
C HIS A 250 14.51 13.62 -0.06
N GLY A 251 13.97 12.84 0.87
CA GLY A 251 14.72 12.19 1.96
C GLY A 251 14.37 12.74 3.35
N GLY A 252 13.55 13.79 3.41
CA GLY A 252 12.98 14.36 4.61
C GLY A 252 11.68 13.70 5.05
N ASN A 253 10.95 14.39 5.93
CA ASN A 253 9.75 13.89 6.58
C ASN A 253 8.47 14.59 6.09
N SER A 254 8.55 15.50 5.11
CA SER A 254 7.37 16.26 4.71
C SER A 254 6.31 15.36 4.09
N ALA A 255 5.04 15.73 4.24
CA ALA A 255 3.92 14.95 3.71
C ALA A 255 4.03 14.71 2.19
N VAL A 256 4.58 15.68 1.44
CA VAL A 256 4.74 15.57 -0.03
C VAL A 256 5.89 14.65 -0.44
N GLU A 257 6.89 14.43 0.42
CA GLU A 257 7.93 13.43 0.21
C GLU A 257 7.45 12.02 0.58
N ARG A 258 6.60 11.92 1.62
CA ARG A 258 6.11 10.64 2.16
C ARG A 258 4.88 10.09 1.43
N GLN A 259 4.05 10.93 0.82
CA GLN A 259 2.83 10.46 0.17
C GLN A 259 3.16 9.65 -1.08
N THR A 260 2.70 8.39 -1.10
CA THR A 260 2.79 7.45 -2.21
C THR A 260 1.40 7.04 -2.68
N PHE A 261 1.31 6.35 -3.81
CA PHE A 261 0.04 5.87 -4.35
C PHE A 261 0.16 4.48 -4.96
N GLN A 262 -0.96 3.77 -5.00
CA GLN A 262 -1.13 2.49 -5.69
C GLN A 262 -2.38 2.59 -6.57
N VAL A 263 -2.20 2.54 -7.89
CA VAL A 263 -3.29 2.41 -8.86
C VAL A 263 -3.31 0.95 -9.32
N VAL A 264 -4.43 0.27 -9.12
CA VAL A 264 -4.55 -1.18 -9.34
C VAL A 264 -5.71 -1.44 -10.30
N ASP A 265 -5.40 -1.93 -11.50
CA ASP A 265 -6.35 -2.29 -12.57
C ASP A 265 -6.28 -3.80 -12.79
N GLY A 266 -7.40 -4.50 -12.60
CA GLY A 266 -7.48 -5.95 -12.70
C GLY A 266 -8.82 -6.50 -12.22
N ALA A 267 -9.08 -7.78 -12.48
CA ALA A 267 -10.31 -8.43 -12.03
C ALA A 267 -10.43 -8.38 -10.49
N GLY A 268 -11.64 -8.07 -9.99
CA GLY A 268 -11.92 -8.00 -8.55
C GLY A 268 -11.67 -6.63 -7.89
N TYR A 269 -11.02 -5.69 -8.59
CA TYR A 269 -10.85 -4.32 -8.10
C TYR A 269 -11.98 -3.41 -8.62
N ALA A 270 -12.65 -2.70 -7.71
CA ALA A 270 -13.81 -1.88 -8.05
C ALA A 270 -13.38 -0.63 -8.84
N ALA A 271 -13.90 -0.47 -10.05
CA ALA A 271 -13.61 0.66 -10.94
C ALA A 271 -13.93 2.02 -10.30
N GLY A 272 -12.98 2.96 -10.39
CA GLY A 272 -13.08 4.30 -9.84
C GLY A 272 -13.11 4.36 -8.31
N SER A 273 -12.81 3.26 -7.62
CA SER A 273 -12.83 3.23 -6.16
C SER A 273 -11.59 3.89 -5.56
N THR A 274 -11.75 4.44 -4.36
CA THR A 274 -10.64 4.99 -3.58
C THR A 274 -10.52 4.26 -2.25
N ARG A 275 -9.28 3.92 -1.88
CA ARG A 275 -8.93 3.28 -0.61
C ARG A 275 -7.84 4.07 0.11
N PHE A 276 -7.79 3.90 1.43
CA PHE A 276 -6.84 4.60 2.32
C PHE A 276 -6.09 3.63 3.25
N ASP A 277 -6.33 2.34 3.06
CA ASP A 277 -5.83 1.23 3.88
C ASP A 277 -4.72 0.43 3.16
N VAL A 278 -4.50 0.66 1.87
CA VAL A 278 -3.43 0.04 1.08
C VAL A 278 -2.10 0.76 1.33
N LYS A 279 -1.00 0.00 1.36
CA LYS A 279 0.37 0.45 1.60
C LYS A 279 1.33 -0.10 0.52
N PRO A 280 2.51 0.50 0.31
CA PRO A 280 3.53 -0.02 -0.62
C PRO A 280 3.94 -1.48 -0.36
N VAL A 281 3.98 -1.90 0.91
CA VAL A 281 4.27 -3.30 1.29
C VAL A 281 3.26 -4.30 0.74
N ASP A 282 2.07 -3.88 0.33
CA ASP A 282 1.01 -4.76 -0.17
C ASP A 282 1.22 -5.17 -1.64
N VAL A 283 2.13 -4.52 -2.37
CA VAL A 283 2.37 -4.80 -3.81
C VAL A 283 2.89 -6.22 -4.01
N ALA A 284 4.00 -6.60 -3.36
CA ALA A 284 4.59 -7.93 -3.48
C ALA A 284 3.60 -9.08 -3.15
N PRO A 285 2.91 -9.09 -1.99
CA PRO A 285 1.95 -10.17 -1.69
C PRO A 285 0.74 -10.18 -2.64
N THR A 286 0.33 -9.02 -3.17
CA THR A 286 -0.75 -8.96 -4.17
C THR A 286 -0.34 -9.66 -5.46
N VAL A 287 0.87 -9.38 -5.96
CA VAL A 287 1.44 -10.03 -7.16
C VAL A 287 1.58 -11.52 -6.95
N LEU A 288 2.16 -11.94 -5.82
CA LEU A 288 2.35 -13.34 -5.48
C LEU A 288 1.02 -14.11 -5.46
N LYS A 289 0.01 -13.57 -4.80
CA LYS A 289 -1.33 -14.19 -4.74
C LYS A 289 -1.97 -14.27 -6.12
N HIS A 290 -1.96 -13.18 -6.90
CA HIS A 290 -2.54 -13.16 -8.24
C HIS A 290 -1.96 -14.27 -9.12
N GLU A 291 -0.66 -14.51 -9.00
CA GLU A 291 0.06 -15.53 -9.74
C GLU A 291 0.01 -16.95 -9.13
N GLY A 292 -0.88 -17.15 -8.15
CA GLY A 292 -1.16 -18.45 -7.54
C GLY A 292 -0.14 -18.89 -6.49
N VAL A 293 0.73 -18.00 -6.01
CA VAL A 293 1.68 -18.29 -4.94
C VAL A 293 1.06 -17.96 -3.59
N ALA A 294 0.85 -18.98 -2.77
CA ALA A 294 0.36 -18.81 -1.40
C ALA A 294 1.40 -18.07 -0.55
N ILE A 295 0.95 -17.09 0.23
CA ILE A 295 1.81 -16.36 1.16
C ILE A 295 2.14 -17.27 2.36
N ASP A 296 3.40 -17.66 2.49
CA ASP A 296 3.87 -18.43 3.63
C ASP A 296 3.99 -17.52 4.88
N PRO A 297 3.30 -17.82 5.99
CA PRO A 297 3.44 -17.06 7.23
C PRO A 297 4.89 -16.97 7.74
N ALA A 298 5.76 -17.92 7.41
CA ALA A 298 7.18 -17.90 7.77
C ALA A 298 7.95 -16.76 7.11
N TRP A 299 7.45 -16.20 6.00
CA TRP A 299 8.04 -15.04 5.34
C TRP A 299 7.86 -13.76 6.14
N GLN A 300 6.92 -13.74 7.10
CA GLN A 300 6.68 -12.61 7.99
C GLN A 300 6.53 -11.27 7.24
N LEU A 301 5.80 -11.27 6.12
CA LEU A 301 5.52 -10.06 5.36
C LEU A 301 4.74 -9.04 6.23
N ASP A 302 5.00 -7.74 6.02
CA ASP A 302 4.20 -6.68 6.63
C ASP A 302 2.95 -6.37 5.78
N GLY A 303 3.08 -6.56 4.46
CA GLY A 303 1.99 -6.40 3.52
C GLY A 303 1.02 -7.57 3.46
N LYS A 304 -0.14 -7.32 2.89
CA LYS A 304 -1.19 -8.30 2.59
C LYS A 304 -1.64 -8.13 1.13
N PRO A 305 -2.13 -9.17 0.45
CA PRO A 305 -2.80 -9.00 -0.82
C PRO A 305 -3.93 -7.96 -0.67
N ILE A 306 -4.04 -7.00 -1.58
CA ILE A 306 -4.93 -5.84 -1.43
C ILE A 306 -6.40 -6.26 -1.26
N ASP A 307 -6.81 -7.32 -1.93
CA ASP A 307 -8.16 -7.88 -1.83
C ASP A 307 -8.44 -8.65 -0.53
N GLU A 308 -7.41 -8.90 0.30
CA GLU A 308 -7.52 -9.53 1.63
C GLU A 308 -7.37 -8.53 2.78
N ILE A 309 -7.08 -7.26 2.48
CA ILE A 309 -7.10 -6.21 3.51
C ILE A 309 -8.55 -5.99 3.92
N VAL A 310 -8.85 -6.33 5.18
CA VAL A 310 -10.16 -6.17 5.80
C VAL A 310 -10.18 -4.85 6.58
N PRO A 311 -11.10 -3.92 6.27
CA PRO A 311 -11.29 -2.70 7.06
C PRO A 311 -11.67 -3.01 8.49
N ASP A 312 -11.16 -2.23 9.43
CA ASP A 312 -11.51 -2.38 10.85
C ASP A 312 -12.64 -1.42 11.27
N ALA A 313 -12.95 -1.39 12.57
CA ALA A 313 -14.01 -0.54 13.09
C ALA A 313 -13.67 0.96 13.05
N PHE A 314 -12.39 1.32 13.12
CA PHE A 314 -11.93 2.71 13.09
C PHE A 314 -12.09 3.30 11.68
N ASP A 315 -11.87 2.48 10.65
CA ASP A 315 -12.00 2.88 9.24
C ASP A 315 -13.39 3.45 8.88
N ALA A 316 -14.43 2.94 9.52
CA ALA A 316 -15.80 3.41 9.36
C ALA A 316 -16.01 4.87 9.81
N LEU A 317 -15.07 5.44 10.56
CA LEU A 317 -15.13 6.82 11.05
C LEU A 317 -14.70 7.85 10.00
N ARG A 318 -14.00 7.47 8.92
CA ARG A 318 -13.47 8.43 7.94
C ARG A 318 -14.49 9.46 7.44
N PRO A 319 -15.76 9.11 7.13
CA PRO A 319 -16.77 10.09 6.71
C PRO A 319 -17.19 11.10 7.80
N ALA A 320 -16.97 10.77 9.07
CA ALA A 320 -17.37 11.57 10.23
C ALA A 320 -16.22 12.42 10.82
N LEU A 321 -15.03 12.39 10.20
CA LEU A 321 -13.88 13.15 10.67
C LEU A 321 -14.09 14.66 10.51
N GLN A 322 -13.50 15.39 11.46
CA GLN A 322 -13.60 16.84 11.58
C GLN A 322 -12.33 17.52 11.08
N THR A 323 -12.45 18.80 10.75
CA THR A 323 -11.31 19.68 10.48
C THR A 323 -10.65 20.12 11.78
N ARG A 324 -9.43 20.67 11.70
CA ARG A 324 -8.72 21.24 12.85
C ARG A 324 -9.56 22.27 13.62
N VAL A 325 -9.29 22.38 14.91
CA VAL A 325 -9.78 23.39 15.85
C VAL A 325 -8.59 24.20 16.37
N ASP A 326 -7.63 23.54 17.01
CA ASP A 326 -6.50 24.18 17.67
C ASP A 326 -5.19 24.04 16.88
N GLU A 327 -5.09 23.01 16.03
CA GLU A 327 -3.87 22.61 15.32
C GLU A 327 -3.61 23.42 14.04
N THR A 328 -3.13 24.65 14.21
CA THR A 328 -2.99 25.60 13.09
C THR A 328 -1.88 25.27 12.08
N GLY A 329 -1.08 24.21 12.30
CA GLY A 329 -0.16 23.63 11.32
C GLY A 329 -0.86 22.82 10.22
N ILE A 330 -2.00 22.22 10.52
CA ILE A 330 -2.73 21.31 9.62
C ILE A 330 -3.59 22.10 8.63
N PRO A 331 -3.59 21.89 7.30
CA PRO A 331 -4.43 22.68 6.40
C PRO A 331 -5.91 22.71 6.80
N ALA A 332 -6.54 23.89 6.73
CA ALA A 332 -7.88 24.12 7.31
C ALA A 332 -9.00 23.22 6.74
N ALA A 333 -8.83 22.72 5.52
CA ALA A 333 -9.79 21.84 4.86
C ALA A 333 -9.54 20.35 5.15
N THR A 334 -8.39 19.99 5.73
CA THR A 334 -8.06 18.59 6.05
C THR A 334 -8.97 18.10 7.15
N LYS A 335 -9.80 17.10 6.82
CA LYS A 335 -10.54 16.33 7.80
C LYS A 335 -9.70 15.15 8.24
N GLY A 336 -9.60 14.93 9.54
CA GLY A 336 -8.70 13.87 9.98
C GLY A 336 -8.74 13.47 11.43
N TRP A 337 -9.73 13.92 12.21
CA TRP A 337 -9.84 13.49 13.60
C TRP A 337 -11.29 13.41 14.11
N THR A 338 -11.54 12.59 15.14
CA THR A 338 -12.78 12.60 15.94
C THR A 338 -12.55 11.96 17.31
N HIS A 339 -13.27 12.43 18.33
CA HIS A 339 -13.37 11.73 19.63
C HIS A 339 -14.54 10.75 19.70
N THR A 340 -15.37 10.66 18.65
CA THR A 340 -16.50 9.72 18.64
C THR A 340 -15.97 8.32 18.33
N PRO A 341 -16.02 7.38 19.29
CA PRO A 341 -15.60 6.01 19.04
C PRO A 341 -16.60 5.29 18.11
N PRO A 342 -16.16 4.26 17.37
CA PRO A 342 -17.08 3.48 16.57
C PRO A 342 -17.95 2.59 17.47
N SER A 343 -18.96 1.97 16.88
CA SER A 343 -19.93 1.16 17.63
C SER A 343 -19.24 0.12 18.54
N GLY A 344 -19.64 0.11 19.82
CA GLY A 344 -19.13 -0.82 20.84
C GLY A 344 -17.81 -0.41 21.50
N TRP A 345 -17.12 0.61 20.98
CA TRP A 345 -15.93 1.19 21.61
C TRP A 345 -16.31 2.34 22.54
N SER A 346 -15.47 2.63 23.53
CA SER A 346 -15.65 3.78 24.43
C SER A 346 -14.31 4.33 24.91
N ILE A 347 -14.31 5.58 25.35
CA ILE A 347 -13.13 6.25 25.91
C ILE A 347 -13.47 6.68 27.34
N ASP A 348 -12.67 6.24 28.31
CA ASP A 348 -12.72 6.70 29.69
C ASP A 348 -11.71 7.83 29.91
N ASN A 349 -12.25 9.05 30.01
CA ASN A 349 -11.52 10.28 30.33
C ASN A 349 -11.81 10.76 31.76
N SER A 350 -12.35 9.91 32.64
CA SER A 350 -12.74 10.31 34.01
C SER A 350 -11.56 10.82 34.87
N ARG A 351 -10.32 10.47 34.48
CA ARG A 351 -9.07 10.91 35.13
C ARG A 351 -8.35 12.02 34.37
N MET A 352 -8.85 12.42 33.19
CA MET A 352 -8.26 13.50 32.40
C MET A 352 -8.59 14.87 33.02
N PRO A 353 -7.63 15.79 33.09
CA PRO A 353 -7.92 17.19 33.31
C PRO A 353 -8.80 17.81 32.22
N THR A 354 -9.43 18.94 32.54
CA THR A 354 -10.16 19.74 31.56
C THR A 354 -9.23 20.68 30.79
N GLY A 355 -9.44 20.84 29.48
CA GLY A 355 -8.62 21.71 28.63
C GLY A 355 -7.61 20.93 27.78
N GLY A 356 -6.57 21.63 27.33
CA GLY A 356 -5.56 21.13 26.39
C GLY A 356 -5.99 21.27 24.93
N VAL A 357 -5.15 20.81 24.00
CA VAL A 357 -5.47 20.83 22.57
C VAL A 357 -6.69 19.95 22.29
N THR A 358 -7.66 20.54 21.59
CA THR A 358 -8.99 19.96 21.37
C THR A 358 -8.91 18.62 20.65
N GLU A 359 -8.05 18.50 19.65
CA GLU A 359 -7.86 17.31 18.82
C GLU A 359 -7.34 16.10 19.62
N TRP A 360 -6.51 16.35 20.63
CA TRP A 360 -5.74 15.34 21.37
C TRP A 360 -6.19 15.18 22.82
N ARG A 361 -7.41 15.62 23.16
CA ARG A 361 -7.94 15.50 24.53
C ARG A 361 -8.43 14.08 24.84
N GLY A 362 -7.50 13.25 25.32
CA GLY A 362 -7.71 11.82 25.53
C GLY A 362 -7.51 11.06 24.22
N TRP A 363 -7.94 9.79 24.16
CA TRP A 363 -7.89 9.05 22.90
C TRP A 363 -8.71 9.75 21.79
N ALA A 364 -8.13 9.84 20.60
CA ALA A 364 -8.76 10.33 19.38
C ALA A 364 -8.60 9.30 18.26
N PHE A 365 -9.44 9.37 17.25
CA PHE A 365 -9.30 8.58 16.02
C PHE A 365 -8.87 9.51 14.90
N ALA A 366 -7.74 9.24 14.28
CA ALA A 366 -7.12 10.13 13.32
C ALA A 366 -6.64 9.41 12.05
N THR A 367 -6.46 10.20 11.00
CA THR A 367 -5.79 9.76 9.77
C THR A 367 -4.32 10.18 9.78
N ASP A 368 -3.48 9.45 9.04
CA ASP A 368 -2.04 9.71 9.02
C ASP A 368 -1.73 11.12 8.48
N GLU A 369 -2.45 11.57 7.45
CA GLU A 369 -2.29 12.91 6.87
C GLU A 369 -2.63 14.06 7.83
N PHE A 370 -3.42 13.78 8.87
CA PHE A 370 -3.77 14.76 9.89
C PHE A 370 -2.83 14.67 11.08
N TRP A 371 -2.62 13.48 11.62
CA TRP A 371 -1.82 13.29 12.81
C TRP A 371 -0.34 13.62 12.59
N THR A 372 0.25 13.20 11.47
CA THR A 372 1.65 13.57 11.18
C THR A 372 1.83 15.05 10.84
N ALA A 373 0.75 15.75 10.51
CA ALA A 373 0.75 17.19 10.23
C ALA A 373 0.56 18.06 11.48
N SER A 374 0.22 17.48 12.64
CA SER A 374 0.23 18.20 13.93
C SER A 374 1.61 18.77 14.21
N GLN A 375 2.62 17.91 14.16
CA GLN A 375 4.00 18.33 14.34
C GLN A 375 4.97 17.37 13.62
N LEU A 376 5.66 17.91 12.63
CA LEU A 376 6.63 17.16 11.82
C LEU A 376 7.95 16.96 12.58
N GLY A 377 8.60 15.83 12.34
CA GLY A 377 9.95 15.53 12.84
C GLY A 377 10.00 14.97 14.26
N GLN A 378 8.86 14.62 14.86
CA GLN A 378 8.76 14.04 16.21
C GLN A 378 8.39 12.56 16.21
N SER A 379 8.72 11.85 15.13
CA SER A 379 8.53 10.40 14.95
C SER A 379 7.09 9.94 14.73
N ARG A 380 6.10 10.84 14.67
CA ARG A 380 4.71 10.50 14.29
C ARG A 380 4.68 9.78 12.93
N GLU A 381 5.59 10.17 12.04
CA GLU A 381 5.76 9.59 10.71
C GLU A 381 6.21 8.12 10.69
N THR A 382 6.57 7.55 11.85
CA THR A 382 6.98 6.14 11.93
C THR A 382 5.80 5.16 11.93
N ASN A 383 4.56 5.62 12.12
CA ASN A 383 3.35 4.79 12.15
C ASN A 383 2.94 4.22 10.77
N VAL A 384 3.78 3.36 10.20
CA VAL A 384 3.56 2.78 8.88
C VAL A 384 2.66 1.55 8.88
N ARG A 385 2.39 0.98 10.05
CA ARG A 385 1.62 -0.27 10.22
C ARG A 385 0.13 -0.04 10.44
N ALA A 386 -0.25 1.16 10.90
CA ALA A 386 -1.65 1.57 10.92
C ALA A 386 -2.16 1.85 9.50
N ARG A 387 -3.44 1.60 9.29
CA ARG A 387 -4.12 1.72 8.00
C ARG A 387 -5.30 2.67 8.17
N ASN A 388 -5.52 3.52 7.16
CA ASN A 388 -6.67 4.41 7.07
C ASN A 388 -6.96 5.27 8.33
N VAL A 389 -7.83 4.84 9.26
CA VAL A 389 -8.10 5.57 10.52
C VAL A 389 -7.62 4.74 11.70
N PHE A 390 -6.87 5.35 12.61
CA PHE A 390 -6.31 4.67 13.79
C PHE A 390 -6.53 5.48 15.07
N ALA A 391 -6.43 4.81 16.22
CA ALA A 391 -6.53 5.47 17.51
C ALA A 391 -5.18 6.08 17.93
N VAL A 392 -5.22 7.28 18.51
CA VAL A 392 -4.05 8.06 18.96
C VAL A 392 -4.30 8.56 20.38
N ALA A 393 -3.32 8.39 21.26
CA ALA A 393 -3.17 9.14 22.49
C ALA A 393 -1.84 9.90 22.43
N ASP A 394 -1.90 11.22 22.49
CA ASP A 394 -0.74 12.10 22.31
C ASP A 394 -0.72 13.13 23.44
N SER A 395 0.12 12.91 24.46
CA SER A 395 0.16 13.81 25.61
C SER A 395 1.06 15.03 25.40
N ASP A 396 1.88 15.02 24.36
CA ASP A 396 2.80 16.09 23.99
C ASP A 396 1.99 17.20 23.33
N GLU A 397 1.29 16.88 22.23
CA GLU A 397 0.42 17.86 21.56
C GLU A 397 -0.74 18.30 22.45
N TRP A 398 -1.27 17.44 23.33
CA TRP A 398 -2.34 17.84 24.26
C TRP A 398 -1.90 18.96 25.22
N ASP A 399 -0.64 18.95 25.67
CA ASP A 399 -0.07 19.86 26.67
C ASP A 399 0.25 21.26 26.09
N ASP A 400 0.26 21.40 24.77
CA ASP A 400 0.53 22.68 24.07
C ASP A 400 -0.52 23.76 24.30
N LYS A 401 -1.65 23.41 24.93
CA LYS A 401 -2.65 24.37 25.42
C LYS A 401 -2.92 24.19 26.91
N SER A 402 -3.36 25.27 27.53
CA SER A 402 -3.70 25.28 28.95
C SER A 402 -4.78 24.23 29.29
N HIS A 403 -4.49 23.43 30.32
CA HIS A 403 -5.42 22.50 30.94
C HIS A 403 -5.34 22.59 32.47
N GLY A 404 -6.31 21.94 33.14
CA GLY A 404 -6.36 21.83 34.60
C GLY A 404 -5.20 20.98 35.16
N ALA A 405 -4.94 21.09 36.46
CA ALA A 405 -3.86 20.34 37.09
C ALA A 405 -4.05 18.82 36.97
N GLY A 406 -2.97 18.12 36.62
CA GLY A 406 -2.93 16.67 36.44
C GLY A 406 -2.18 16.29 35.18
N GLN A 407 -2.09 14.99 34.94
CA GLN A 407 -1.46 14.41 33.76
C GLN A 407 -2.51 13.93 32.75
N PHE A 408 -2.10 13.66 31.52
CA PHE A 408 -2.91 12.86 30.61
C PHE A 408 -3.14 11.47 31.25
N ASP A 409 -4.38 11.00 31.33
CA ASP A 409 -4.77 9.66 31.79
C ASP A 409 -6.11 9.26 31.12
N SER A 410 -5.99 8.60 29.97
CA SER A 410 -7.13 8.20 29.14
C SER A 410 -7.05 6.71 28.82
N THR A 411 -8.21 6.06 28.77
CA THR A 411 -8.31 4.62 28.44
C THR A 411 -9.25 4.40 27.26
N LEU A 412 -8.74 3.80 26.18
CA LEU A 412 -9.56 3.31 25.07
C LEU A 412 -10.02 1.89 25.40
N ILE A 413 -11.32 1.63 25.27
CA ILE A 413 -11.96 0.38 25.65
C ILE A 413 -12.64 -0.23 24.43
N SER A 414 -12.28 -1.47 24.09
CA SER A 414 -12.84 -2.19 22.95
C SER A 414 -14.25 -2.72 23.21
N PRO A 415 -14.97 -3.18 22.17
CA PRO A 415 -16.10 -4.08 22.35
C PRO A 415 -15.64 -5.39 23.00
N ALA A 416 -16.60 -6.18 23.47
CA ALA A 416 -16.33 -7.55 23.90
C ALA A 416 -16.14 -8.46 22.67
N PHE A 417 -14.96 -9.06 22.54
CA PHE A 417 -14.66 -10.08 21.54
C PHE A 417 -15.08 -11.47 22.04
N PRO A 418 -15.63 -12.34 21.18
CA PRO A 418 -15.90 -13.72 21.57
C PRO A 418 -14.58 -14.46 21.79
N VAL A 419 -14.50 -15.24 22.87
CA VAL A 419 -13.37 -16.14 23.14
C VAL A 419 -13.86 -17.52 23.51
N SER A 420 -13.04 -18.53 23.23
CA SER A 420 -13.31 -19.92 23.56
C SER A 420 -12.02 -20.68 23.86
N GLY A 421 -12.13 -21.90 24.38
CA GLY A 421 -10.94 -22.70 24.73
C GLY A 421 -10.15 -22.11 25.91
N THR A 422 -8.84 -22.37 25.93
CA THR A 422 -7.94 -21.98 27.03
C THR A 422 -6.93 -20.92 26.62
N ARG A 423 -6.90 -20.55 25.33
CA ARG A 423 -5.95 -19.58 24.77
C ARG A 423 -6.67 -18.66 23.81
N ALA A 424 -6.20 -17.43 23.77
CA ALA A 424 -6.52 -16.48 22.73
C ALA A 424 -5.27 -15.68 22.37
N THR A 425 -5.29 -15.03 21.21
CA THR A 425 -4.25 -14.12 20.74
C THR A 425 -4.86 -12.75 20.61
N VAL A 426 -4.27 -11.77 21.30
CA VAL A 426 -4.55 -10.34 21.11
C VAL A 426 -3.65 -9.84 19.99
N SER A 427 -4.20 -9.16 19.00
CA SER A 427 -3.45 -8.62 17.86
C SER A 427 -3.85 -7.18 17.53
N PHE A 428 -2.87 -6.33 17.22
CA PHE A 428 -3.06 -4.94 16.84
C PHE A 428 -1.78 -4.35 16.25
N ALA A 429 -1.90 -3.37 15.36
CA ALA A 429 -0.78 -2.51 14.99
C ALA A 429 -0.50 -1.52 16.13
N ASN A 430 0.78 -1.36 16.46
CA ASN A 430 1.24 -0.58 17.60
C ASN A 430 2.38 0.34 17.17
N ASP A 431 2.26 1.62 17.51
CA ASP A 431 3.38 2.56 17.50
C ASP A 431 3.42 3.31 18.84
N TYR A 432 4.36 2.94 19.70
CA TYR A 432 4.57 3.56 21.00
C TYR A 432 5.91 4.26 21.00
N LYS A 433 5.90 5.58 21.23
CA LYS A 433 7.08 6.42 21.35
C LYS A 433 7.21 6.91 22.79
N VAL A 434 8.41 6.91 23.36
CA VAL A 434 8.67 7.41 24.72
C VAL A 434 9.77 8.44 24.78
N ASP A 435 9.50 9.56 25.46
CA ASP A 435 10.48 10.62 25.72
C ASP A 435 10.32 11.31 27.10
N GLY A 436 9.33 10.91 27.89
CA GLY A 436 9.04 11.49 29.20
C GLY A 436 8.45 10.48 30.19
N PRO A 437 7.95 10.95 31.35
CA PRO A 437 7.21 10.11 32.28
C PRO A 437 5.84 9.77 31.68
N GLN A 438 5.79 8.64 30.97
CA GLN A 438 4.58 8.10 30.37
C GLN A 438 4.48 6.59 30.54
N THR A 439 3.26 6.07 30.43
CA THR A 439 2.99 4.63 30.42
C THR A 439 1.92 4.30 29.40
N GLY A 440 2.18 3.31 28.55
CA GLY A 440 1.14 2.57 27.82
C GLY A 440 0.92 1.21 28.48
N ASP A 441 -0.29 0.93 28.95
CA ASP A 441 -0.64 -0.35 29.57
C ASP A 441 -1.85 -0.96 28.86
N LEU A 442 -1.67 -2.20 28.36
CA LEU A 442 -2.74 -3.01 27.80
C LEU A 442 -3.30 -3.93 28.89
N TYR A 443 -4.59 -3.82 29.15
CA TYR A 443 -5.33 -4.74 30.01
C TYR A 443 -6.35 -5.56 29.21
N ILE A 444 -6.72 -6.72 29.76
CA ILE A 444 -7.80 -7.57 29.28
C ILE A 444 -8.80 -7.86 30.40
N VAL A 445 -10.09 -7.80 30.09
CA VAL A 445 -11.20 -8.11 30.98
C VAL A 445 -11.97 -9.30 30.39
N PHE A 446 -12.00 -10.42 31.10
CA PHE A 446 -12.81 -11.58 30.69
C PHE A 446 -14.18 -11.55 31.34
N GLY A 447 -15.26 -11.56 30.54
CA GLY A 447 -16.63 -11.43 31.03
C GLY A 447 -16.82 -10.18 31.89
N SER A 448 -17.21 -10.36 33.16
CA SER A 448 -17.34 -9.28 34.16
C SER A 448 -16.23 -9.31 35.22
N GLY A 449 -15.08 -9.92 34.89
CA GLY A 449 -13.93 -10.04 35.79
C GLY A 449 -13.19 -8.72 36.02
N ALA A 450 -12.14 -8.77 36.84
CA ALA A 450 -11.23 -7.64 37.01
C ALA A 450 -10.29 -7.50 35.81
N PRO A 451 -9.87 -6.27 35.43
CA PRO A 451 -8.82 -6.07 34.44
C PRO A 451 -7.52 -6.78 34.82
N GLN A 452 -6.94 -7.49 33.86
CA GLN A 452 -5.66 -8.18 33.97
C GLN A 452 -4.64 -7.48 33.07
N LEU A 453 -3.48 -7.12 33.62
CA LEU A 453 -2.41 -6.53 32.82
C LEU A 453 -1.87 -7.56 31.83
N VAL A 454 -1.89 -7.23 30.54
CA VAL A 454 -1.33 -8.05 29.46
C VAL A 454 0.10 -7.62 29.16
N LYS A 455 0.32 -6.31 28.97
CA LYS A 455 1.64 -5.76 28.62
C LYS A 455 1.76 -4.30 29.03
N SER A 456 2.97 -3.92 29.44
CA SER A 456 3.37 -2.55 29.73
C SER A 456 4.44 -2.10 28.74
N TYR A 457 4.19 -0.98 28.07
CA TYR A 457 5.08 -0.32 27.12
C TYR A 457 5.87 0.77 27.83
N ARG A 458 7.20 0.67 27.80
CA ARG A 458 8.13 1.58 28.50
C ARG A 458 9.35 1.97 27.65
N SER A 459 9.39 1.51 26.40
CA SER A 459 10.44 1.78 25.41
C SER A 459 9.79 1.88 24.04
N ASP A 460 10.44 2.59 23.12
CA ASP A 460 10.00 2.71 21.73
C ASP A 460 9.69 1.32 21.14
N LEU A 461 8.51 1.19 20.54
CA LEU A 461 8.13 -0.03 19.84
C LEU A 461 7.15 0.30 18.72
N ASN A 462 7.56 -0.04 17.50
CA ASN A 462 6.71 -0.01 16.32
C ASN A 462 6.62 -1.43 15.75
N SER A 463 5.46 -2.08 15.89
CA SER A 463 5.29 -3.46 15.47
C SER A 463 3.82 -3.83 15.28
N PHE A 464 3.57 -4.96 14.63
CA PHE A 464 2.27 -5.62 14.69
C PHE A 464 2.30 -6.66 15.81
N GLU A 465 1.59 -6.39 16.90
CA GLU A 465 1.59 -7.22 18.11
C GLU A 465 0.78 -8.51 17.92
N LYS A 466 1.28 -9.60 18.50
CA LYS A 466 0.57 -10.88 18.64
C LYS A 466 0.88 -11.45 20.02
N ILE A 467 -0.01 -11.21 20.98
CA ILE A 467 0.20 -11.55 22.39
C ILE A 467 -0.72 -12.70 22.78
N ALA A 468 -0.14 -13.84 23.14
CA ALA A 468 -0.89 -14.97 23.65
C ALA A 468 -1.37 -14.70 25.08
N VAL A 469 -2.66 -14.92 25.33
CA VAL A 469 -3.30 -14.78 26.65
C VAL A 469 -3.98 -16.10 27.04
N THR A 470 -4.07 -16.36 28.35
CA THR A 470 -4.80 -17.51 28.88
C THR A 470 -6.25 -17.13 29.12
N VAL A 471 -7.18 -17.86 28.52
CA VAL A 471 -8.63 -17.64 28.70
C VAL A 471 -9.08 -18.38 29.97
N PRO A 472 -9.62 -17.69 31.00
CA PRO A 472 -10.13 -18.33 32.19
C PRO A 472 -11.27 -19.29 31.88
N ALA A 473 -11.38 -20.37 32.66
CA ALA A 473 -12.46 -21.35 32.49
C ALA A 473 -13.84 -20.68 32.58
N GLY A 474 -14.69 -20.92 31.58
CA GLY A 474 -16.04 -20.35 31.51
C GLY A 474 -16.12 -18.93 30.95
N ALA A 475 -15.00 -18.27 30.64
CA ALA A 475 -15.03 -16.99 29.94
C ALA A 475 -15.46 -17.19 28.48
N THR A 476 -16.46 -16.43 28.04
CA THR A 476 -16.97 -16.46 26.66
C THR A 476 -16.67 -15.16 25.91
N THR A 477 -16.21 -14.13 26.62
CA THR A 477 -15.86 -12.83 26.04
C THR A 477 -14.60 -12.25 26.66
N ALA A 478 -13.88 -11.45 25.88
CA ALA A 478 -12.74 -10.65 26.31
C ALA A 478 -12.85 -9.22 25.80
N GLN A 479 -12.60 -8.23 26.66
CA GLN A 479 -12.54 -6.81 26.32
C GLN A 479 -11.14 -6.29 26.58
N LEU A 480 -10.60 -5.46 25.69
CA LEU A 480 -9.28 -4.85 25.82
C LEU A 480 -9.41 -3.41 26.33
N GLN A 481 -8.42 -2.97 27.11
CA GLN A 481 -8.30 -1.59 27.59
C GLN A 481 -6.87 -1.09 27.36
N PHE A 482 -6.72 -0.06 26.54
CA PHE A 482 -5.46 0.60 26.23
C PHE A 482 -5.38 1.88 27.06
N ARG A 483 -4.67 1.83 28.19
CA ARG A 483 -4.51 2.99 29.07
C ARG A 483 -3.20 3.70 28.76
N TYR A 484 -3.30 4.98 28.47
CA TYR A 484 -2.13 5.84 28.27
C TYR A 484 -2.11 6.93 29.35
N THR A 485 -0.93 7.18 29.92
CA THR A 485 -0.69 8.35 30.76
C THR A 485 0.58 9.07 30.35
N GLY A 486 0.64 10.39 30.49
CA GLY A 486 1.85 11.19 30.19
C GLY A 486 1.76 12.63 30.71
N THR A 487 2.90 13.28 30.90
CA THR A 487 2.98 14.72 31.25
C THR A 487 3.83 15.44 30.22
N ASN A 488 3.22 15.91 29.13
CA ASN A 488 3.95 16.44 27.99
C ASN A 488 5.04 15.46 27.50
N SER A 489 4.58 14.26 27.19
CA SER A 489 5.40 13.15 26.69
C SER A 489 4.78 12.68 25.39
N ALA A 490 5.50 11.89 24.58
CA ALA A 490 5.12 11.48 23.24
C ALA A 490 3.75 10.76 23.13
N PHE A 491 3.69 9.63 22.40
CA PHE A 491 2.41 9.12 21.94
C PHE A 491 2.31 7.61 21.97
N TRP A 492 1.06 7.15 21.84
CA TRP A 492 0.71 5.78 21.54
C TRP A 492 -0.37 5.74 20.46
N THR A 493 -0.10 5.02 19.37
CA THR A 493 -1.11 4.68 18.36
C THR A 493 -1.45 3.20 18.38
N VAL A 494 -2.72 2.90 18.09
CA VAL A 494 -3.29 1.56 18.08
C VAL A 494 -4.26 1.42 16.90
N ASP A 495 -4.16 0.32 16.17
CA ASP A 495 -4.99 0.03 15.00
C ASP A 495 -5.22 -1.48 14.80
N GLN A 496 -6.19 -1.89 13.99
CA GLN A 496 -6.44 -3.30 13.61
C GLN A 496 -6.61 -4.25 14.82
N VAL A 497 -7.33 -3.79 15.85
CA VAL A 497 -7.46 -4.52 17.12
C VAL A 497 -8.36 -5.75 16.99
N SER A 498 -7.86 -6.90 17.40
CA SER A 498 -8.62 -8.16 17.40
C SER A 498 -8.21 -9.11 18.54
N VAL A 499 -9.12 -10.03 18.86
CA VAL A 499 -8.89 -11.17 19.76
C VAL A 499 -9.41 -12.44 19.07
N THR A 500 -8.55 -13.44 18.91
CA THR A 500 -8.91 -14.73 18.26
C THR A 500 -8.52 -15.90 19.16
N SER A 501 -9.36 -16.95 19.26
CA SER A 501 -9.12 -18.15 20.09
C SER A 501 -8.54 -19.31 19.30
#